data_AF-A0A6B2CS27-F1
#
_entry.id   AF-A0A6B2CS27-F1
#
_cell.length_a   1.000
_cell.length_b   1.000
_cell.length_c   1.000
_cell.angle_alpha   90.00
_cell.angle_beta   90.00
_cell.angle_gamma   90.00
#
_symmetry.space_group_name_H-M   'P 1'
#
loop_
_entity.id
_entity.type
_entity.pdbx_description
1 polymer ?
#
loop_
_entity_poly.entity_id
_entity_poly.type
_entity_poly.pdbx_seq_one_letter_code
_entity_poly.pdbx_strand_id
1 'polypeptide(L)'
;MRFITPPTRRDMPRPQLVKSATRRVMMWKAVLLLALTVVFVFAGLRDREDPVYPGVQIYSKSTGVICSAGIPVYPKSGGSLGFIIASHCTDPSGPGNNVYQPIFSWWGDHNWAGYSIDLGTDNADNEPDMSKPDAAVWVVADRGVSGRVPLDLCPGLKKGVLSDKPVWLDDPLANIYKIGRSTYCTGTSSQITLVRDPRFSGKVFTVPIYQLYIEEGDSGGIVVTVDSCDDTYCYVRAVGTIVGGTPRDRPIYTAIQAADYSLKYYGLEIYTGG
;
A
#
# COMPACT_ATOMS: atom_id res chain seq x y z
N MET A 1 -53.53 61.54 -43.53
CA MET A 1 -53.50 60.53 -42.46
C MET A 1 -52.32 59.61 -42.70
N ARG A 2 -51.29 59.66 -41.84
CA ARG A 2 -50.06 58.86 -41.98
C ARG A 2 -50.24 57.54 -41.22
N PHE A 3 -50.18 56.43 -41.95
CA PHE A 3 -50.14 55.08 -41.37
C PHE A 3 -48.75 54.83 -40.77
N ILE A 4 -48.71 54.49 -39.48
CA ILE A 4 -47.50 54.03 -38.79
C ILE A 4 -47.47 52.51 -38.91
N THR A 5 -46.50 51.97 -39.65
CA THR A 5 -46.20 50.53 -39.72
C THR A 5 -45.41 50.07 -38.48
N PRO A 6 -45.64 48.87 -37.94
CA PRO A 6 -44.90 48.35 -36.80
C PRO A 6 -43.48 47.91 -37.22
N PRO A 7 -42.50 47.92 -36.30
CA PRO A 7 -41.12 47.60 -36.63
C PRO A 7 -40.94 46.10 -36.92
N THR A 8 -40.17 45.81 -37.96
CA THR A 8 -39.74 44.48 -38.36
C THR A 8 -38.74 43.87 -37.37
N ARG A 9 -38.94 42.57 -37.13
CA ARG A 9 -38.18 41.62 -36.30
C ARG A 9 -36.70 41.47 -36.72
N ARG A 10 -35.87 42.52 -36.63
CA ARG A 10 -34.45 42.45 -37.00
C ARG A 10 -33.44 43.08 -36.03
N ASP A 11 -33.85 43.51 -34.84
CA ASP A 11 -32.91 43.98 -33.82
C ASP A 11 -33.08 43.20 -32.50
N MET A 12 -32.57 41.97 -32.47
CA MET A 12 -32.23 41.33 -31.19
C MET A 12 -30.79 40.84 -31.22
N PRO A 13 -29.93 41.26 -30.27
CA PRO A 13 -28.59 40.71 -30.15
C PRO A 13 -28.68 39.22 -29.80
N ARG A 14 -28.00 38.38 -30.60
CA ARG A 14 -27.92 36.94 -30.33
C ARG A 14 -27.29 36.71 -28.95
N PRO A 15 -27.89 35.88 -28.08
CA PRO A 15 -27.40 35.70 -26.72
C PRO A 15 -26.04 34.99 -26.73
N GLN A 16 -25.01 35.66 -26.20
CA GLN A 16 -23.68 35.09 -25.93
C GLN A 16 -23.69 33.97 -24.86
N LEU A 17 -24.85 33.66 -24.28
CA LEU A 17 -25.02 32.70 -23.18
C LEU A 17 -24.69 31.23 -23.53
N VAL A 18 -24.71 30.84 -24.80
CA VAL A 18 -24.57 29.42 -25.19
C VAL A 18 -23.10 28.94 -25.15
N LYS A 19 -22.12 29.81 -25.39
CA LYS A 19 -20.69 29.42 -25.36
C LYS A 19 -20.16 29.18 -23.94
N SER A 20 -20.71 29.89 -22.94
CA SER A 20 -20.33 29.77 -21.53
C SER A 20 -20.86 28.47 -20.89
N ALA A 21 -22.13 28.15 -21.14
CA ALA A 21 -22.75 26.94 -20.60
C ALA A 21 -22.11 25.66 -21.14
N THR A 22 -21.78 25.62 -22.43
CA THR A 22 -21.15 24.44 -23.06
C THR A 22 -19.74 24.17 -22.50
N ARG A 23 -18.96 25.22 -22.22
CA ARG A 23 -17.65 25.09 -21.54
C ARG A 23 -17.81 24.62 -20.09
N ARG A 24 -18.80 25.13 -19.35
CA ARG A 24 -19.07 24.67 -17.97
C ARG A 24 -19.47 23.21 -17.95
N VAL A 25 -20.35 22.75 -18.85
CA VAL A 25 -20.79 21.33 -18.86
C VAL A 25 -19.64 20.38 -19.23
N MET A 26 -18.75 20.74 -20.17
CA MET A 26 -17.54 19.94 -20.45
C MET A 26 -16.57 19.91 -19.26
N MET A 27 -16.37 21.05 -18.59
CA MET A 27 -15.49 21.15 -17.43
C MET A 27 -16.03 20.33 -16.24
N TRP A 28 -17.34 20.33 -16.00
CA TRP A 28 -17.98 19.50 -14.98
C TRP A 28 -17.90 18.01 -15.31
N LYS A 29 -18.07 17.60 -16.58
CA LYS A 29 -17.87 16.20 -17.00
C LYS A 29 -16.42 15.75 -16.81
N ALA A 30 -15.46 16.61 -17.15
CA ALA A 30 -14.03 16.31 -16.95
C ALA A 30 -13.67 16.19 -15.46
N VAL A 31 -14.20 17.08 -14.61
CA VAL A 31 -14.01 17.01 -13.15
C VAL A 31 -14.69 15.76 -12.56
N LEU A 32 -15.89 15.40 -13.02
CA LEU A 32 -16.58 14.20 -12.56
C LEU A 32 -15.87 12.92 -13.01
N LEU A 33 -15.35 12.89 -14.24
CA LEU A 33 -14.53 11.79 -14.74
C LEU A 33 -13.21 11.67 -13.97
N LEU A 34 -12.56 12.79 -13.67
CA LEU A 34 -11.34 12.81 -12.86
C LEU A 34 -11.61 12.31 -11.44
N ALA A 35 -12.70 12.78 -10.82
CA ALA A 35 -13.13 12.34 -9.50
C ALA A 35 -13.53 10.86 -9.47
N LEU A 36 -14.20 10.35 -10.52
CA LEU A 36 -14.48 8.92 -10.64
C LEU A 36 -13.18 8.12 -10.80
N THR A 37 -12.26 8.51 -11.67
CA THR A 37 -10.99 7.78 -11.85
C THR A 37 -10.14 7.77 -10.59
N VAL A 38 -10.15 8.88 -9.84
CA VAL A 38 -9.55 8.99 -8.51
C VAL A 38 -10.20 7.96 -7.59
N VAL A 39 -11.53 7.97 -7.42
CA VAL A 39 -12.25 7.03 -6.54
C VAL A 39 -12.01 5.56 -6.91
N PHE A 40 -11.94 5.20 -8.20
CA PHE A 40 -11.71 3.81 -8.63
C PHE A 40 -10.29 3.31 -8.37
N VAL A 41 -9.27 4.18 -8.42
CA VAL A 41 -7.88 3.81 -8.09
C VAL A 41 -7.68 3.65 -6.58
N PHE A 42 -8.46 4.37 -5.75
CA PHE A 42 -8.41 4.27 -4.28
C PHE A 42 -9.18 3.07 -3.70
N ALA A 43 -10.02 2.40 -4.49
CA ALA A 43 -10.87 1.31 -4.00
C ALA A 43 -10.04 0.02 -3.72
N GLY A 44 -9.11 -0.34 -4.62
CA GLY A 44 -8.48 -1.67 -4.58
C GLY A 44 -7.67 -2.01 -3.32
N LEU A 45 -7.02 -1.04 -2.66
CA LEU A 45 -6.30 -1.35 -1.41
C LEU A 45 -7.23 -1.59 -0.21
N ARG A 46 -8.50 -1.18 -0.30
CA ARG A 46 -9.50 -1.33 0.77
C ARG A 46 -10.53 -2.40 0.46
N ASP A 47 -10.46 -2.97 -0.74
CA ASP A 47 -11.37 -3.96 -1.25
C ASP A 47 -10.81 -5.38 -1.07
N ARG A 48 -11.67 -6.36 -1.37
CA ARG A 48 -11.26 -7.75 -1.51
C ARG A 48 -10.64 -7.93 -2.90
N GLU A 49 -9.32 -8.08 -2.93
CA GLU A 49 -8.55 -8.31 -4.15
C GLU A 49 -8.19 -9.79 -4.34
N ASP A 50 -8.35 -10.29 -5.57
CA ASP A 50 -7.86 -11.59 -6.01
C ASP A 50 -7.26 -11.48 -7.43
N PRO A 51 -5.93 -11.62 -7.61
CA PRO A 51 -4.94 -11.93 -6.58
C PRO A 51 -4.74 -10.79 -5.59
N VAL A 52 -4.25 -11.10 -4.39
CA VAL A 52 -3.87 -10.10 -3.39
C VAL A 52 -2.58 -9.40 -3.84
N TYR A 53 -2.53 -8.07 -3.74
CA TYR A 53 -1.34 -7.24 -4.02
C TYR A 53 -0.76 -6.66 -2.71
N PRO A 54 0.52 -6.29 -2.68
CA PRO A 54 1.09 -5.52 -1.58
C PRO A 54 0.29 -4.24 -1.32
N GLY A 55 0.07 -3.93 -0.04
CA GLY A 55 -0.70 -2.79 0.42
C GLY A 55 -2.19 -3.05 0.64
N VAL A 56 -2.72 -4.17 0.15
CA VAL A 56 -4.14 -4.51 0.31
C VAL A 56 -4.48 -4.72 1.77
N GLN A 57 -5.66 -4.25 2.16
CA GLN A 57 -6.17 -4.35 3.52
C GLN A 57 -6.36 -5.80 3.96
N ILE A 58 -5.90 -6.08 5.18
CA ILE A 58 -6.13 -7.35 5.86
C ILE A 58 -6.57 -7.14 7.31
N TYR A 59 -7.18 -8.18 7.87
CA TYR A 59 -7.51 -8.32 9.28
C TYR A 59 -7.09 -9.70 9.71
N SER A 60 -6.36 -9.83 10.82
CA SER A 60 -5.95 -11.15 11.30
C SER A 60 -6.26 -11.38 12.77
N LYS A 61 -6.22 -10.34 13.60
CA LYS A 61 -6.54 -10.47 15.02
C LYS A 61 -8.04 -10.53 15.30
N SER A 62 -8.43 -11.25 16.36
CA SER A 62 -9.79 -11.15 16.93
C SER A 62 -10.10 -9.75 17.46
N THR A 63 -9.09 -8.87 17.56
CA THR A 63 -9.17 -7.48 18.04
C THR A 63 -9.60 -6.47 16.96
N GLY A 64 -9.66 -6.85 15.68
CA GLY A 64 -10.07 -5.96 14.59
C GLY A 64 -8.98 -5.00 14.08
N VAL A 65 -7.70 -5.26 14.40
CA VAL A 65 -6.57 -4.47 13.88
C VAL A 65 -6.55 -4.54 12.35
N ILE A 66 -6.58 -3.36 11.73
CA ILE A 66 -6.46 -3.19 10.29
C ILE A 66 -4.97 -3.12 9.95
N CYS A 67 -4.54 -3.93 9.00
CA CYS A 67 -3.18 -3.90 8.46
C CYS A 67 -3.19 -3.98 6.94
N SER A 68 -2.00 -3.97 6.36
CA SER A 68 -1.75 -4.09 4.94
C SER A 68 -0.93 -5.34 4.63
N ALA A 69 -1.18 -5.96 3.49
CA ALA A 69 -0.32 -6.98 2.91
C ALA A 69 1.06 -6.40 2.61
N GLY A 70 2.12 -7.13 2.89
CA GLY A 70 3.50 -6.66 2.75
C GLY A 70 4.23 -7.26 1.57
N ILE A 71 5.36 -7.91 1.85
CA ILE A 71 6.24 -8.46 0.83
C ILE A 71 5.70 -9.82 0.39
N PRO A 72 5.37 -10.03 -0.90
CA PRO A 72 4.89 -11.30 -1.39
C PRO A 72 6.03 -12.32 -1.37
N VAL A 73 5.75 -13.53 -0.89
CA VAL A 73 6.77 -14.53 -0.55
C VAL A 73 6.30 -15.96 -0.79
N TYR A 74 7.26 -16.87 -0.85
CA TYR A 74 7.04 -18.31 -0.83
C TYR A 74 8.19 -19.02 -0.09
N PRO A 75 7.97 -20.22 0.46
CA PRO A 75 9.04 -20.99 1.10
C PRO A 75 9.99 -21.57 0.06
N LYS A 76 11.30 -21.56 0.36
CA LYS A 76 12.35 -22.12 -0.52
C LYS A 76 12.13 -23.58 -0.91
N SER A 77 11.47 -24.34 -0.03
CA SER A 77 11.14 -25.76 -0.25
C SER A 77 10.03 -25.98 -1.29
N GLY A 78 9.42 -24.92 -1.81
CA GLY A 78 8.11 -24.98 -2.47
C GLY A 78 6.99 -25.06 -1.43
N GLY A 79 5.84 -24.45 -1.73
CA GLY A 79 4.71 -24.39 -0.81
C GLY A 79 3.74 -23.26 -1.14
N SER A 80 2.83 -22.98 -0.21
CA SER A 80 1.83 -21.93 -0.35
C SER A 80 2.49 -20.55 -0.43
N LEU A 81 1.92 -19.70 -1.30
CA LEU A 81 2.30 -18.30 -1.40
C LEU A 81 1.76 -17.52 -0.21
N GLY A 82 2.36 -16.37 0.06
CA GLY A 82 1.98 -15.55 1.19
C GLY A 82 2.57 -14.15 1.16
N PHE A 83 2.50 -13.49 2.31
CA PHE A 83 3.12 -12.20 2.55
C PHE A 83 3.89 -12.19 3.86
N ILE A 84 5.03 -11.51 3.89
CA ILE A 84 5.57 -10.99 5.15
C ILE A 84 4.77 -9.74 5.50
N ILE A 85 4.25 -9.69 6.72
CA ILE A 85 3.51 -8.56 7.31
C ILE A 85 4.10 -8.24 8.69
N ALA A 86 3.65 -7.18 9.37
CA ALA A 86 4.12 -6.86 10.71
C ALA A 86 3.55 -7.86 11.74
N SER A 87 4.32 -8.18 12.78
CA SER A 87 3.95 -9.22 13.75
C SER A 87 2.66 -8.85 14.47
N HIS A 88 2.55 -7.59 14.91
CA HIS A 88 1.39 -7.11 15.66
C HIS A 88 0.09 -7.07 14.85
N CYS A 89 0.15 -7.34 13.55
CA CYS A 89 -1.02 -7.53 12.71
C CYS A 89 -1.64 -8.93 12.87
N THR A 90 -0.95 -9.87 13.51
CA THR A 90 -1.33 -11.28 13.65
C THR A 90 -1.37 -11.74 15.09
N ASP A 91 -2.17 -12.76 15.42
CA ASP A 91 -2.06 -13.41 16.74
C ASP A 91 -1.19 -14.67 16.64
N PRO A 92 -0.31 -14.94 17.62
CA PRO A 92 0.63 -16.06 17.59
C PRO A 92 -0.01 -17.44 17.81
N SER A 93 -1.25 -17.52 18.30
CA SER A 93 -1.97 -18.80 18.42
C SER A 93 -3.50 -18.63 18.56
N GLY A 94 -4.25 -19.67 18.16
CA GLY A 94 -5.72 -19.74 18.29
C GLY A 94 -6.48 -19.17 17.08
N PRO A 95 -7.80 -18.94 17.20
CA PRO A 95 -8.64 -18.42 16.11
C PRO A 95 -8.18 -17.08 15.50
N GLY A 96 -7.30 -16.34 16.19
CA GLY A 96 -6.67 -15.09 15.73
C GLY A 96 -5.48 -15.29 14.78
N ASN A 97 -5.16 -16.53 14.42
CA ASN A 97 -4.24 -16.79 13.32
C ASN A 97 -4.94 -16.71 11.95
N ASN A 98 -6.26 -16.57 11.87
CA ASN A 98 -6.94 -16.46 10.59
C ASN A 98 -6.78 -15.07 10.01
N VAL A 99 -6.46 -14.97 8.72
CA VAL A 99 -6.38 -13.70 8.00
C VAL A 99 -7.59 -13.56 7.09
N TYR A 100 -8.17 -12.37 7.07
CA TYR A 100 -9.37 -12.01 6.32
C TYR A 100 -9.11 -10.75 5.49
N GLN A 101 -9.81 -10.63 4.36
CA GLN A 101 -9.92 -9.38 3.61
C GLN A 101 -11.26 -8.69 3.90
N PRO A 102 -11.38 -7.37 3.69
CA PRO A 102 -12.63 -6.65 3.88
C PRO A 102 -13.79 -7.21 3.05
N ILE A 103 -14.98 -7.18 3.64
CA ILE A 103 -16.21 -7.62 2.99
C ILE A 103 -16.74 -6.51 2.08
N PHE A 104 -16.97 -6.82 0.81
CA PHE A 104 -18.06 -6.22 0.04
C PHE A 104 -19.17 -7.28 -0.04
N SER A 105 -20.22 -7.21 0.80
CA SER A 105 -21.36 -8.13 0.66
C SER A 105 -22.68 -7.41 0.68
N TRP A 106 -23.46 -7.70 -0.35
CA TRP A 106 -24.72 -8.39 -0.11
C TRP A 106 -24.45 -9.90 -0.31
N TRP A 107 -24.96 -10.77 0.57
CA TRP A 107 -25.08 -12.25 0.41
C TRP A 107 -24.02 -13.21 0.96
N GLY A 108 -23.42 -12.94 2.13
CA GLY A 108 -22.86 -14.03 2.98
C GLY A 108 -21.56 -14.67 2.48
N ASP A 109 -20.61 -13.86 2.05
CA ASP A 109 -19.36 -14.30 1.44
C ASP A 109 -18.26 -14.67 2.46
N HIS A 110 -17.46 -15.70 2.14
CA HIS A 110 -16.31 -16.15 2.94
C HIS A 110 -15.13 -15.20 2.72
N ASN A 111 -14.94 -14.27 3.65
CA ASN A 111 -13.87 -13.27 3.61
C ASN A 111 -12.54 -13.77 4.17
N TRP A 112 -12.48 -15.03 4.61
CA TRP A 112 -11.25 -15.71 4.98
C TRP A 112 -10.30 -15.78 3.78
N ALA A 113 -9.03 -15.51 4.02
CA ALA A 113 -7.98 -15.39 3.01
C ALA A 113 -6.69 -16.11 3.43
N GLY A 114 -6.76 -16.98 4.44
CA GLY A 114 -5.64 -17.80 4.91
C GLY A 114 -5.34 -17.64 6.39
N TYR A 115 -4.09 -17.91 6.76
CA TYR A 115 -3.67 -17.92 8.17
C TYR A 115 -2.26 -17.36 8.34
N SER A 116 -1.96 -16.84 9.52
CA SER A 116 -0.65 -16.35 9.91
C SER A 116 0.19 -17.41 10.62
N ILE A 117 1.49 -17.31 10.44
CA ILE A 117 2.54 -17.96 11.22
C ILE A 117 3.35 -16.82 11.82
N ASP A 118 3.23 -16.65 13.12
CA ASP A 118 3.96 -15.63 13.86
C ASP A 118 4.98 -16.27 14.80
N LEU A 119 6.25 -16.15 14.41
CA LEU A 119 7.41 -16.49 15.24
C LEU A 119 8.20 -15.23 15.62
N GLY A 120 7.69 -14.05 15.27
CA GLY A 120 8.27 -12.75 15.51
C GLY A 120 7.89 -12.19 16.88
N THR A 121 7.69 -10.87 16.93
CA THR A 121 7.30 -10.16 18.14
C THR A 121 6.42 -8.94 17.86
N ASP A 122 5.32 -8.82 18.59
CA ASP A 122 4.40 -7.66 18.58
C ASP A 122 4.96 -6.42 19.30
N ASN A 123 6.07 -6.60 20.01
CA ASN A 123 6.65 -5.61 20.91
C ASN A 123 8.17 -5.56 20.77
N ALA A 124 8.64 -5.21 19.57
CA ALA A 124 10.06 -5.25 19.27
C ALA A 124 10.93 -4.37 20.18
N ASP A 125 10.39 -3.30 20.77
CA ASP A 125 11.10 -2.42 21.72
C ASP A 125 11.23 -3.00 23.13
N ASN A 126 10.54 -4.09 23.46
CA ASN A 126 10.65 -4.79 24.75
C ASN A 126 10.88 -6.29 24.61
N GLU A 127 11.27 -6.77 23.43
CA GLU A 127 11.50 -8.19 23.16
C GLU A 127 12.84 -8.65 23.76
N PRO A 128 12.85 -9.64 24.67
CA PRO A 128 14.09 -10.17 25.24
C PRO A 128 14.99 -10.85 24.21
N ASP A 129 14.41 -11.56 23.24
CA ASP A 129 15.14 -12.17 22.14
C ASP A 129 15.31 -11.19 20.99
N MET A 130 16.42 -10.44 21.02
CA MET A 130 16.75 -9.43 19.99
C MET A 130 16.91 -10.00 18.58
N SER A 131 16.85 -11.32 18.38
CA SER A 131 16.86 -11.94 17.06
C SER A 131 15.49 -12.04 16.39
N LYS A 132 14.40 -11.84 17.14
CA LYS A 132 13.05 -11.91 16.57
C LYS A 132 12.72 -10.62 15.81
N PRO A 133 12.28 -10.70 14.55
CA PRO A 133 11.80 -9.51 13.85
C PRO A 133 10.39 -9.14 14.30
N ASP A 134 10.03 -7.86 14.16
CA ASP A 134 8.62 -7.46 14.09
C ASP A 134 8.08 -7.79 12.69
N ALA A 135 7.87 -9.08 12.46
CA ALA A 135 7.31 -9.60 11.25
C ALA A 135 6.65 -10.96 11.49
N ALA A 136 5.57 -11.21 10.76
CA ALA A 136 4.89 -12.50 10.68
C ALA A 136 4.67 -12.89 9.21
N VAL A 137 4.36 -14.16 8.98
CA VAL A 137 4.05 -14.68 7.64
C VAL A 137 2.57 -14.93 7.54
N TRP A 138 1.88 -14.23 6.65
CA TRP A 138 0.55 -14.61 6.22
C TRP A 138 0.65 -15.61 5.08
N VAL A 139 0.24 -16.86 5.33
CA VAL A 139 0.03 -17.88 4.31
C VAL A 139 -1.34 -17.65 3.67
N VAL A 140 -1.35 -17.32 2.39
CA VAL A 140 -2.57 -17.00 1.65
C VAL A 140 -3.26 -18.29 1.26
N ALA A 141 -4.57 -18.35 1.48
CA ALA A 141 -5.44 -19.42 1.04
C ALA A 141 -6.69 -18.85 0.37
N ASP A 142 -7.30 -19.63 -0.52
CA ASP A 142 -8.50 -19.28 -1.29
C ASP A 142 -8.37 -18.03 -2.18
N ARG A 143 -7.15 -17.52 -2.39
CA ARG A 143 -6.82 -16.35 -3.22
C ARG A 143 -5.48 -16.55 -3.93
N GLY A 144 -5.25 -15.81 -5.01
CA GLY A 144 -3.93 -15.65 -5.60
C GLY A 144 -3.05 -14.66 -4.84
N VAL A 145 -1.75 -14.73 -5.08
CA VAL A 145 -0.75 -13.74 -4.61
C VAL A 145 -0.12 -13.09 -5.83
N SER A 146 0.10 -11.78 -5.75
CA SER A 146 0.74 -11.01 -6.80
C SER A 146 2.05 -10.38 -6.32
N GLY A 147 3.11 -10.57 -7.11
CA GLY A 147 4.39 -9.87 -7.00
C GLY A 147 4.36 -8.43 -7.54
N ARG A 148 3.26 -8.00 -8.16
CA ARG A 148 3.13 -6.64 -8.71
C ARG A 148 2.85 -5.66 -7.58
N VAL A 149 3.68 -4.64 -7.45
CA VAL A 149 3.50 -3.56 -6.47
C VAL A 149 2.69 -2.44 -7.12
N PRO A 150 1.59 -1.94 -6.52
CA PRO A 150 0.75 -0.89 -7.09
C PRO A 150 1.40 0.51 -6.94
N LEU A 151 2.61 0.68 -7.49
CA LEU A 151 3.36 1.93 -7.46
C LEU A 151 2.77 3.03 -8.34
N ASP A 152 1.87 2.69 -9.25
CA ASP A 152 1.07 3.67 -9.99
C ASP A 152 0.12 4.47 -9.09
N LEU A 153 -0.04 4.08 -7.82
CA LEU A 153 -0.64 4.91 -6.77
C LEU A 153 0.25 6.09 -6.36
N CYS A 154 1.55 6.03 -6.63
CA CYS A 154 2.48 7.13 -6.41
C CYS A 154 2.44 8.08 -7.62
N PRO A 155 2.27 9.40 -7.42
CA PRO A 155 2.26 10.35 -8.53
C PRO A 155 3.51 10.25 -9.41
N GLY A 156 3.29 9.99 -10.71
CA GLY A 156 4.36 9.95 -11.71
C GLY A 156 5.07 8.61 -11.88
N LEU A 157 4.73 7.58 -11.09
CA LEU A 157 5.30 6.24 -11.24
C LEU A 157 4.40 5.30 -12.04
N LYS A 158 4.97 4.16 -12.42
CA LYS A 158 4.31 3.04 -13.08
C LYS A 158 4.13 1.89 -12.11
N LYS A 159 3.42 0.84 -12.53
CA LYS A 159 3.29 -0.41 -11.76
C LYS A 159 4.69 -0.99 -11.46
N GLY A 160 4.87 -1.47 -10.25
CA GLY A 160 6.11 -2.05 -9.77
C GLY A 160 6.24 -3.52 -10.13
N VAL A 161 7.39 -3.89 -10.69
CA VAL A 161 7.83 -5.28 -10.84
C VAL A 161 8.88 -5.54 -9.77
N LEU A 162 8.54 -6.42 -8.83
CA LEU A 162 9.38 -6.73 -7.69
C LEU A 162 10.53 -7.65 -8.10
N SER A 163 11.74 -7.32 -7.68
CA SER A 163 12.90 -8.19 -7.76
C SER A 163 12.85 -9.28 -6.70
N ASP A 164 13.40 -10.44 -7.04
CA ASP A 164 13.67 -11.55 -6.13
C ASP A 164 14.71 -11.23 -5.05
N LYS A 165 15.43 -10.10 -5.18
CA LYS A 165 16.47 -9.67 -4.26
C LYS A 165 15.99 -8.51 -3.39
N PRO A 166 16.01 -8.65 -2.06
CA PRO A 166 15.76 -7.53 -1.16
C PRO A 166 16.94 -6.54 -1.19
N VAL A 167 16.70 -5.36 -0.64
CA VAL A 167 17.76 -4.39 -0.38
C VAL A 167 18.54 -4.79 0.87
N TRP A 168 19.86 -4.72 0.78
CA TRP A 168 20.76 -4.81 1.93
C TRP A 168 21.00 -3.40 2.46
N LEU A 169 20.43 -3.10 3.62
CA LEU A 169 20.41 -1.75 4.21
C LEU A 169 21.72 -1.44 4.95
N ASP A 170 22.79 -1.23 4.18
CA ASP A 170 24.10 -0.78 4.70
C ASP A 170 24.50 0.60 4.15
N ASP A 171 23.80 1.11 3.13
CA ASP A 171 24.09 2.37 2.43
C ASP A 171 22.85 3.29 2.33
N PRO A 172 23.04 4.60 2.09
CA PRO A 172 21.94 5.52 1.79
C PRO A 172 21.11 5.05 0.58
N LEU A 173 19.79 5.21 0.67
CA LEU A 173 18.86 4.83 -0.40
C LEU A 173 18.21 6.06 -1.01
N ALA A 174 17.90 5.99 -2.30
CA ALA A 174 17.05 6.96 -2.98
C ALA A 174 15.78 6.26 -3.49
N ASN A 175 14.84 7.06 -4.00
CA ASN A 175 13.61 6.56 -4.61
C ASN A 175 12.85 5.56 -3.73
N ILE A 176 12.70 5.90 -2.45
CA ILE A 176 11.99 5.05 -1.49
C ILE A 176 10.50 5.38 -1.50
N TYR A 177 9.69 4.35 -1.64
CA TYR A 177 8.24 4.47 -1.62
C TYR A 177 7.67 3.34 -0.78
N LYS A 178 6.54 3.61 -0.14
CA LYS A 178 5.78 2.57 0.53
C LYS A 178 4.41 2.43 -0.11
N ILE A 179 3.81 1.26 0.04
CA ILE A 179 2.40 1.01 -0.22
C ILE A 179 1.79 0.46 1.08
N GLY A 180 0.73 1.12 1.54
CA GLY A 180 -0.10 0.66 2.64
C GLY A 180 -1.54 1.12 2.45
N ARG A 181 -2.47 0.46 3.11
CA ARG A 181 -3.91 0.64 2.95
C ARG A 181 -4.39 2.06 3.27
N SER A 182 -3.83 2.70 4.28
CA SER A 182 -4.41 3.93 4.83
C SER A 182 -3.97 5.14 4.04
N THR A 183 -2.68 5.26 3.78
CA THR A 183 -2.11 6.39 3.03
C THR A 183 -1.74 6.03 1.59
N TYR A 184 -2.12 4.84 1.10
CA TYR A 184 -1.83 4.35 -0.25
C TYR A 184 -0.32 4.37 -0.51
N CYS A 185 0.10 5.16 -1.49
CA CYS A 185 1.52 5.44 -1.72
C CYS A 185 1.99 6.73 -1.06
N THR A 186 3.06 6.62 -0.29
CA THR A 186 3.87 7.76 0.16
C THR A 186 5.35 7.45 -0.10
N GLY A 187 6.20 8.47 -0.17
CA GLY A 187 7.62 8.26 -0.44
C GLY A 187 8.33 9.49 -0.97
N THR A 188 9.59 9.31 -1.34
CA THR A 188 10.44 10.37 -1.86
C THR A 188 11.46 9.84 -2.86
N SER A 189 11.72 10.64 -3.90
CA SER A 189 12.83 10.42 -4.84
C SER A 189 14.17 10.86 -4.25
N SER A 190 14.16 11.66 -3.17
CA SER A 190 15.37 12.16 -2.54
C SER A 190 16.17 11.03 -1.90
N GLN A 191 17.48 11.22 -1.80
CA GLN A 191 18.33 10.35 -1.01
C GLN A 191 17.98 10.50 0.47
N ILE A 192 17.80 9.37 1.14
CA ILE A 192 17.52 9.28 2.56
C ILE A 192 18.52 8.33 3.24
N THR A 193 18.80 8.59 4.51
CA THR A 193 19.56 7.67 5.35
C THR A 193 18.60 6.91 6.23
N LEU A 194 18.53 5.59 6.05
CA LEU A 194 17.84 4.72 6.98
C LEU A 194 18.73 4.51 8.19
N VAL A 195 18.25 4.86 9.37
CA VAL A 195 19.02 4.72 10.61
C VAL A 195 18.56 3.46 11.33
N ARG A 196 19.46 2.48 11.48
CA ARG A 196 19.17 1.28 12.28
C ARG A 196 18.91 1.71 13.72
N ASP A 197 17.77 1.31 14.28
CA ASP A 197 17.43 1.60 15.66
C ASP A 197 17.68 0.35 16.52
N PRO A 198 18.76 0.34 17.34
CA PRO A 198 19.16 -0.85 18.10
C PRO A 198 18.23 -1.16 19.28
N ARG A 199 17.27 -0.28 19.60
CA ARG A 199 16.28 -0.52 20.66
C ARG A 199 15.24 -1.56 20.26
N PHE A 200 15.05 -1.76 18.96
CA PHE A 200 14.13 -2.76 18.43
C PHE A 200 14.88 -4.07 18.17
N SER A 201 14.26 -5.18 18.54
CA SER A 201 14.65 -6.52 18.10
C SER A 201 14.59 -6.67 16.57
N GLY A 202 15.32 -7.64 16.06
CA GLY A 202 15.47 -7.86 14.63
C GLY A 202 16.37 -6.83 13.96
N LYS A 203 15.89 -6.25 12.86
CA LYS A 203 16.66 -5.29 12.05
C LYS A 203 15.72 -4.17 11.58
N VAL A 204 15.32 -3.33 12.53
CA VAL A 204 14.45 -2.19 12.28
C VAL A 204 15.27 -0.95 11.94
N PHE A 205 14.84 -0.26 10.89
CA PHE A 205 15.34 1.04 10.49
C PHE A 205 14.26 2.10 10.66
N THR A 206 14.69 3.32 10.92
CA THR A 206 13.81 4.47 11.07
C THR A 206 14.10 5.50 10.00
N VAL A 207 13.02 6.13 9.52
CA VAL A 207 13.04 7.22 8.53
C VAL A 207 12.14 8.33 9.05
N PRO A 208 12.52 9.62 8.95
CA PRO A 208 11.64 10.71 9.32
C PRO A 208 10.26 10.60 8.65
N ILE A 209 9.19 10.73 9.43
CA ILE A 209 7.83 10.44 8.96
C ILE A 209 7.40 11.33 7.78
N TYR A 210 7.95 12.54 7.66
CA TYR A 210 7.66 13.42 6.52
C TYR A 210 8.25 12.93 5.18
N GLN A 211 9.21 12.00 5.20
CA GLN A 211 9.79 11.39 4.00
C GLN A 211 9.04 10.11 3.58
N LEU A 212 8.46 9.41 4.55
CA LEU A 212 7.71 8.18 4.35
C LEU A 212 6.49 8.16 5.28
N TYR A 213 5.50 8.99 4.95
CA TYR A 213 4.32 9.20 5.80
C TYR A 213 3.49 7.92 5.97
N ILE A 214 3.02 7.67 7.19
CA ILE A 214 2.20 6.51 7.54
C ILE A 214 1.03 6.94 8.44
N GLU A 215 -0.03 6.14 8.41
CA GLU A 215 -1.14 6.18 9.36
C GLU A 215 -1.41 4.78 9.92
N GLU A 216 -2.24 4.72 10.96
CA GLU A 216 -2.79 3.46 11.45
C GLU A 216 -3.46 2.69 10.29
N GLY A 217 -3.13 1.41 10.13
CA GLY A 217 -3.56 0.58 9.00
C GLY A 217 -2.51 0.39 7.90
N ASP A 218 -1.46 1.22 7.84
CA ASP A 218 -0.34 0.99 6.92
C ASP A 218 0.62 -0.10 7.39
N SER A 219 0.59 -0.46 8.68
CA SER A 219 1.40 -1.54 9.25
C SER A 219 1.21 -2.85 8.48
N GLY A 220 2.31 -3.56 8.28
CA GLY A 220 2.41 -4.71 7.38
C GLY A 220 2.69 -4.34 5.93
N GLY A 221 2.40 -3.10 5.49
CA GLY A 221 2.61 -2.65 4.12
C GLY A 221 4.07 -2.71 3.67
N ILE A 222 4.29 -2.77 2.36
CA ILE A 222 5.62 -2.89 1.78
C ILE A 222 6.31 -1.53 1.64
N VAL A 223 7.61 -1.49 1.91
CA VAL A 223 8.51 -0.40 1.51
C VAL A 223 9.44 -0.92 0.42
N VAL A 224 9.60 -0.15 -0.65
CA VAL A 224 10.44 -0.48 -1.81
C VAL A 224 11.36 0.68 -2.18
N THR A 225 12.44 0.36 -2.89
CA THR A 225 13.23 1.34 -3.65
C THR A 225 13.01 1.11 -5.14
N VAL A 226 12.92 2.18 -5.92
CA VAL A 226 12.81 2.13 -7.38
C VAL A 226 14.20 2.25 -7.99
N ASP A 227 14.64 1.19 -8.67
CA ASP A 227 15.95 1.13 -9.33
C ASP A 227 15.90 1.78 -10.71
N SER A 228 14.83 1.51 -11.47
CA SER A 228 14.62 2.07 -12.81
C SER A 228 13.14 1.98 -13.20
N CYS A 229 12.73 2.75 -14.22
CA CYS A 229 11.43 2.59 -14.85
C CYS A 229 11.59 2.62 -16.38
N ASP A 230 10.78 1.82 -17.07
CA ASP A 230 10.50 1.94 -18.50
C ASP A 230 9.12 2.57 -18.73
N ASP A 231 8.64 2.55 -19.98
CA ASP A 231 7.35 3.15 -20.34
C ASP A 231 6.14 2.48 -19.66
N THR A 232 6.30 1.24 -19.20
CA THR A 232 5.24 0.37 -18.69
C THR A 232 5.38 0.06 -17.20
N TYR A 233 6.61 -0.15 -16.71
CA TYR A 233 6.89 -0.66 -15.38
C TYR A 233 8.02 0.08 -14.67
N CYS A 234 7.99 0.04 -13.35
CA CYS A 234 9.12 0.38 -12.49
C CYS A 234 9.69 -0.88 -11.86
N TYR A 235 10.99 -1.11 -11.99
CA TYR A 235 11.70 -2.24 -11.39
C TYR A 235 12.12 -1.87 -9.98
N VAL A 236 11.69 -2.67 -9.00
CA VAL A 236 11.81 -2.32 -7.59
C VAL A 236 12.36 -3.45 -6.74
N ARG A 237 13.01 -3.09 -5.64
CA ARG A 237 13.49 -4.02 -4.61
C ARG A 237 12.79 -3.76 -3.29
N ALA A 238 12.46 -4.84 -2.57
CA ALA A 238 11.88 -4.74 -1.24
C ALA A 238 12.91 -4.21 -0.23
N VAL A 239 12.59 -3.10 0.43
CA VAL A 239 13.35 -2.54 1.55
C VAL A 239 12.93 -3.23 2.85
N GLY A 240 11.62 -3.40 3.06
CA GLY A 240 11.11 -3.97 4.30
C GLY A 240 9.59 -3.86 4.41
N THR A 241 9.08 -4.23 5.58
CA THR A 241 7.67 -4.04 5.96
C THR A 241 7.53 -2.91 6.96
N ILE A 242 6.46 -2.13 6.84
CA ILE A 242 6.12 -1.08 7.81
C ILE A 242 5.71 -1.77 9.11
N VAL A 243 6.38 -1.46 10.22
CA VAL A 243 6.01 -1.97 11.55
C VAL A 243 5.34 -0.91 12.43
N GLY A 244 5.27 0.33 11.93
CA GLY A 244 4.48 1.40 12.52
C GLY A 244 5.28 2.67 12.71
N GLY A 245 4.75 3.55 13.56
CA GLY A 245 5.38 4.82 13.91
C GLY A 245 6.15 4.74 15.22
N THR A 246 7.26 5.46 15.32
CA THR A 246 8.01 5.60 16.58
C THR A 246 8.26 7.08 16.93
N PRO A 247 8.05 7.49 18.20
CA PRO A 247 7.33 6.75 19.26
C PRO A 247 5.88 6.41 18.87
N ARG A 248 5.29 5.35 19.45
CA ARG A 248 3.97 4.84 19.02
C ARG A 248 2.84 5.85 19.21
N ASP A 249 2.88 6.64 20.28
CA ASP A 249 1.86 7.62 20.66
C ASP A 249 1.94 8.93 19.89
N ARG A 250 3.15 9.31 19.46
CA ARG A 250 3.42 10.50 18.65
C ARG A 250 4.48 10.20 17.59
N PRO A 251 4.11 9.49 16.51
CA PRO A 251 5.05 9.10 15.48
C PRO A 251 5.76 10.30 14.86
N ILE A 252 7.09 10.30 14.95
CA ILE A 252 7.97 11.24 14.24
C ILE A 252 8.87 10.52 13.23
N TYR A 253 8.99 9.20 13.38
CA TYR A 253 9.65 8.32 12.43
C TYR A 253 8.73 7.18 12.01
N THR A 254 8.90 6.74 10.78
CA THR A 254 8.37 5.48 10.26
C THR A 254 9.40 4.39 10.54
N ALA A 255 8.98 3.32 11.19
CA ALA A 255 9.80 2.15 11.49
C ALA A 255 9.56 1.07 10.43
N ILE A 256 10.65 0.50 9.94
CA ILE A 256 10.69 -0.46 8.85
C ILE A 256 11.50 -1.67 9.30
N GLN A 257 10.88 -2.84 9.37
CA GLN A 257 11.59 -4.10 9.56
C GLN A 257 12.20 -4.54 8.23
N ALA A 258 13.51 -4.73 8.19
CA ALA A 258 14.25 -4.99 6.96
C ALA A 258 13.84 -6.31 6.30
N ALA A 259 13.67 -6.27 4.97
CA ALA A 259 13.21 -7.41 4.18
C ALA A 259 14.22 -8.58 4.22
N ASP A 260 15.51 -8.29 4.04
CA ASP A 260 16.60 -9.28 4.08
C ASP A 260 16.57 -10.10 5.37
N TYR A 261 16.35 -9.41 6.49
CA TYR A 261 16.31 -10.01 7.80
C TYR A 261 15.10 -10.92 7.98
N SER A 262 13.89 -10.43 7.67
CA SER A 262 12.66 -11.22 7.82
C SER A 262 12.63 -12.43 6.89
N LEU A 263 13.07 -12.27 5.64
CA LEU A 263 13.18 -13.39 4.69
C LEU A 263 14.12 -14.48 5.20
N LYS A 264 15.28 -14.09 5.73
CA LYS A 264 16.25 -15.03 6.31
C LYS A 264 15.69 -15.72 7.56
N TYR A 265 15.04 -14.96 8.45
CA TYR A 265 14.47 -15.48 9.69
C TYR A 265 13.42 -16.57 9.42
N TYR A 266 12.53 -16.32 8.46
CA TYR A 266 11.45 -17.25 8.11
C TYR A 266 11.82 -18.29 7.04
N GLY A 267 13.02 -18.22 6.45
CA GLY A 267 13.44 -19.16 5.41
C GLY A 267 12.66 -19.01 4.09
N LEU A 268 12.36 -17.77 3.70
CA LEU A 268 11.49 -17.44 2.56
C LEU A 268 12.26 -16.79 1.40
N GLU A 269 11.63 -16.80 0.23
CA GLU A 269 12.03 -16.08 -0.97
C GLU A 269 10.93 -15.10 -1.41
N ILE A 270 11.32 -14.01 -2.07
CA ILE A 270 10.37 -13.05 -2.61
C ILE A 270 9.66 -13.68 -3.82
N TYR A 271 8.34 -13.64 -3.81
CA TYR A 271 7.53 -14.03 -4.95
C TYR A 271 7.38 -12.86 -5.92
N THR A 272 7.87 -13.05 -7.16
CA THR A 272 7.87 -12.01 -8.20
C THR A 272 6.79 -12.20 -9.27
N GLY A 273 6.03 -13.31 -9.21
CA GLY A 273 5.06 -13.69 -10.24
C GLY A 273 3.79 -12.82 -10.24
N GLY A 274 3.21 -12.60 -11.42
CA GLY A 274 1.95 -11.87 -11.60
C GLY A 274 1.67 -11.47 -13.03
#